data_AF-A0A7I9ZH74-F1
#
_entry.id   AF-A0A7I9ZH74-F1
#
_cell.length_a   1.000
_cell.length_b   1.000
_cell.length_c   1.000
_cell.angle_alpha   90.00
_cell.angle_beta   90.00
_cell.angle_gamma   90.00
#
_symmetry.space_group_name_H-M   'P 1'
#
loop_
_entity.id
_entity.type
_entity.pdbx_description
1 polymer ?
#
loop_
_entity_poly.entity_id
_entity_poly.type
_entity_poly.pdbx_seq_one_letter_code
_entity_poly.pdbx_strand_id
1 'polypeptide(L)' 'MLEFVHEHGLPRQAQRAQELYPDARMHWFSDIGHFPHWDQPAETVRLILDSTGPG' A
#
# COMPACT_ATOMS: atom_id res chain seq x y z
N MET A 1 7.68 -0.12 15.82
CA MET A 1 7.56 -1.52 16.28
C MET A 1 6.08 -1.76 16.50
N LEU A 2 5.55 -2.92 16.06
CA LEU A 2 4.12 -3.29 15.89
C LEU A 2 3.59 -2.84 14.51
N GLU A 3 3.07 -3.67 13.61
CA GLU A 3 2.61 -5.06 13.68
C GLU A 3 3.05 -5.85 12.44
N PHE A 4 3.39 -7.12 12.65
CA PHE A 4 3.68 -8.06 11.57
C PHE A 4 2.42 -8.29 10.74
N VAL A 5 2.48 -7.75 9.52
CA VAL A 5 1.75 -8.12 8.29
C VAL A 5 1.03 -9.46 8.41
N HIS A 6 -0.29 -9.42 8.53
CA HIS A 6 -1.14 -10.58 8.33
C HIS A 6 -1.09 -10.96 6.83
N GLU A 7 -0.14 -11.82 6.51
CA GLU A 7 -0.15 -12.89 5.51
C GLU A 7 -0.50 -12.65 4.03
N HIS A 8 -0.50 -11.41 3.50
CA HIS A 8 -0.58 -11.18 2.03
C HIS A 8 0.43 -10.15 1.45
N GLY A 9 1.32 -9.61 2.27
CA GLY A 9 2.32 -8.62 1.85
C GLY A 9 3.68 -9.19 1.45
N LEU A 10 4.50 -8.36 0.79
CA LEU A 10 5.92 -8.58 0.51
C LEU A 10 6.79 -7.76 1.49
N PRO A 11 6.90 -8.14 2.79
CA PRO A 11 7.42 -7.26 3.85
C PRO A 11 8.89 -6.88 3.66
N ARG A 12 9.73 -7.76 3.10
CA ARG A 12 11.14 -7.45 2.83
C ARG A 12 11.28 -6.41 1.71
N GLN A 13 10.46 -6.52 0.68
CA GLN A 13 10.41 -5.56 -0.42
C GLN A 13 9.89 -4.21 0.07
N ALA A 14 8.85 -4.22 0.91
CA ALA A 14 8.31 -3.01 1.52
C ALA A 14 9.36 -2.28 2.38
N GLN A 15 10.07 -3.00 3.25
CA GLN A 15 11.15 -2.42 4.04
C GLN A 15 12.23 -1.78 3.13
N ARG A 16 12.70 -2.53 2.12
CA ARG A 16 13.72 -2.02 1.19
C ARG A 16 13.25 -0.80 0.39
N ALA A 17 11.98 -0.76 0.01
CA ALA A 17 11.41 0.40 -0.68
C ALA A 17 11.41 1.64 0.23
N GLN A 18 11.03 1.49 1.50
CA GLN A 18 11.02 2.61 2.46
C GLN A 18 12.44 3.14 2.74
N GLU A 19 13.44 2.26 2.80
CA GLU A 19 14.86 2.65 2.97
C GLU A 19 15.40 3.45 1.76
N LEU A 20 15.00 3.08 0.54
CA LEU A 20 15.44 3.75 -0.69
C LEU A 20 14.67 5.03 -1.01
N TYR A 21 13.41 5.12 -0.57
CA TYR A 21 12.52 6.24 -0.86
C TYR A 21 11.91 6.76 0.46
N PRO A 22 12.71 7.49 1.27
CA PRO A 22 12.29 7.91 2.61
C PRO A 22 11.09 8.87 2.59
N ASP A 23 10.95 9.66 1.52
CA ASP A 23 9.83 10.60 1.35
C ASP A 23 8.58 9.95 0.72
N ALA A 24 8.66 8.69 0.30
CA ALA A 24 7.52 7.97 -0.23
C ALA A 24 6.54 7.56 0.87
N ARG A 25 5.25 7.68 0.56
CA ARG A 25 4.17 7.19 1.43
C ARG A 25 3.86 5.74 1.07
N MET A 26 3.84 4.86 2.08
CA MET A 26 3.43 3.46 1.93
C MET A 26 1.98 3.29 2.43
N HIS A 27 1.12 2.71 1.59
CA HIS A 27 -0.27 2.38 1.93
C HIS A 27 -0.46 0.87 1.93
N TRP A 28 -1.00 0.32 3.02
CA TRP A 28 -1.37 -1.09 3.12
C TRP A 28 -2.89 -1.21 3.08
N PHE A 29 -3.39 -2.10 2.22
CA PHE A 29 -4.80 -2.51 2.25
C PHE A 29 -4.96 -3.67 3.22
N SER A 30 -5.98 -3.61 4.08
CA SER A 30 -6.30 -4.65 5.06
C SER A 30 -7.31 -5.66 4.49
N ASP A 31 -7.19 -6.93 4.86
CA ASP A 31 -8.19 -7.98 4.56
C ASP A 31 -8.51 -8.17 3.07
N ILE A 32 -7.50 -8.09 2.20
CA ILE A 32 -7.62 -8.30 0.75
C ILE A 32 -6.74 -9.44 0.24
N GLY A 33 -7.08 -9.96 -0.94
CA GLY A 33 -6.20 -10.81 -1.73
C GLY A 33 -5.13 -9.98 -2.48
N HIS A 34 -4.63 -10.51 -3.59
CA HIS A 34 -3.52 -9.87 -4.32
C HIS A 34 -3.94 -8.57 -5.05
N PHE A 35 -5.22 -8.40 -5.36
CA PHE A 35 -5.69 -7.36 -6.28
C PHE A 35 -6.59 -6.35 -5.56
N PRO A 36 -6.03 -5.25 -5.01
CA PRO A 36 -6.79 -4.26 -4.25
C PRO A 36 -7.92 -3.61 -5.06
N HIS A 37 -7.75 -3.47 -6.38
CA HIS A 37 -8.79 -2.93 -7.24
C HIS A 37 -10.01 -3.84 -7.43
N TRP A 38 -9.92 -5.12 -7.05
CA TRP A 38 -11.05 -6.05 -7.01
C TRP A 38 -11.68 -6.12 -5.62
N ASP A 39 -10.85 -6.23 -4.59
CA ASP A 39 -11.33 -6.44 -3.22
C ASP A 39 -11.80 -5.12 -2.56
N GLN A 40 -11.11 -4.00 -2.85
CA GLN A 40 -11.38 -2.67 -2.32
C GLN A 40 -11.30 -1.58 -3.42
N PRO A 41 -12.21 -1.60 -4.41
CA PRO A 41 -12.14 -0.73 -5.58
C PRO A 41 -12.22 0.76 -5.23
N ALA A 42 -13.09 1.15 -4.30
CA ALA A 42 -13.28 2.55 -3.93
C ALA A 42 -12.03 3.14 -3.25
N GLU A 43 -11.42 2.40 -2.33
CA GLU A 43 -10.18 2.84 -1.68
C GLU A 43 -9.02 2.91 -2.68
N THR A 44 -8.92 1.93 -3.58
CA THR A 44 -7.88 1.92 -4.62
C THR A 44 -7.98 3.14 -5.53
N VAL A 45 -9.18 3.48 -6.00
CA VAL A 45 -9.40 4.66 -6.85
C VAL A 45 -9.03 5.94 -6.10
N ARG A 46 -9.45 6.07 -4.84
CA ARG A 46 -9.09 7.23 -4.00
C ARG A 46 -7.58 7.36 -3.85
N LEU A 47 -6.88 6.28 -3.50
CA LEU A 47 -5.43 6.30 -3.31
C LEU A 47 -4.69 6.76 -4.58
N ILE A 48 -5.12 6.30 -5.76
CA ILE A 48 -4.54 6.70 -7.04
C ILE A 48 -4.78 8.20 -7.27
N LEU A 49 -6.03 8.66 -7.17
CA LEU A 49 -6.37 10.07 -7.40
C LEU A 49 -5.67 11.01 -6.41
N ASP A 50 -5.58 10.64 -5.13
CA ASP A 50 -4.88 11.41 -4.11
C ASP A 50 -3.36 11.44 -4.32
N SER A 51 -2.81 10.50 -5.08
CA SER A 51 -1.36 10.38 -5.32
C SER A 51 -0.92 10.91 -6.68
N THR A 52 -1.84 10.98 -7.67
CA THR A 52 -1.51 11.36 -9.06
C THR A 52 -2.41 12.43 -9.64
N GLY A 53 -3.47 12.83 -8.93
CA GLY A 53 -4.39 13.88 -9.37
C GLY A 53 -3.75 15.27 -9.33
N PRO A 54 -4.34 16.26 -10.01
CA PRO A 54 -3.92 17.65 -9.85
C PRO A 54 -4.12 18.08 -8.38
N GLY A 55 -3.07 18.63 -7.79
CA GLY A 55 -3.07 19.14 -6.41
C GLY A 55 -3.86 20.43 -6.24
#